data_AF-A0A9D9KXZ9-F1
#
_entry.id   AF-A0A9D9KXZ9-F1
#
_cell.length_a   1.000
_cell.length_b   1.000
_cell.length_c   1.000
_cell.angle_alpha   90.00
_cell.angle_beta   90.00
_cell.angle_gamma   90.00
#
_symmetry.space_group_name_H-M   'P 1'
#
loop_
_entity.id
_entity.type
_entity.pdbx_description
1 polymer ?
#
loop_
_entity_poly.entity_id
_entity_poly.type
_entity_poly.pdbx_seq_one_letter_code
_entity_poly.pdbx_strand_id
1 'polypeptide(L)'
;MKLKRNEWDVRNAVPLKDVRSEERGSTVDFRKLLDNNEFVFLDGGMGTTFLDLGVETGEIPELLNLTSPEVLEKIHGMFLDAGSMILYSNTFGANRYKLEDTGHTVDEVVGAGIANLKRAIEKSGKEAYAALDVGPLGRLMEPGGDLSFEEAYDVFAEIVRAGKDADLIVIETMTDLTEMRAALLAAKENSDKPVMCTMSFELNGRTFTGCSCSAMALSLTALGADAIGVNCSLGP
;
A
#
# COMPACT_ATOMS: atom_id res chain seq x y z
N MET A 1 -22.16 -11.86 -45.68
CA MET A 1 -21.88 -10.48 -45.25
C MET A 1 -20.82 -10.56 -44.15
N LYS A 2 -19.54 -10.33 -44.48
CA LYS A 2 -18.42 -10.46 -43.53
C LYS A 2 -18.14 -9.08 -42.89
N LEU A 3 -18.26 -8.98 -41.57
CA LEU A 3 -17.90 -7.80 -40.80
C LEU A 3 -16.36 -7.64 -40.82
N LYS A 4 -15.88 -6.46 -41.26
CA LYS A 4 -14.46 -6.10 -41.17
C LYS A 4 -14.13 -5.75 -39.72
N ARG A 5 -13.05 -6.36 -39.21
CA ARG A 5 -12.40 -5.99 -37.94
C ARG A 5 -11.81 -4.59 -38.11
N ASN A 6 -12.17 -3.65 -37.24
CA ASN A 6 -11.50 -2.36 -37.17
C ASN A 6 -10.17 -2.56 -36.41
N GLU A 7 -9.07 -2.32 -37.08
CA GLU A 7 -7.74 -2.22 -36.48
C GLU A 7 -7.65 -0.89 -35.71
N TRP A 8 -7.45 -0.95 -34.41
CA TRP A 8 -7.07 0.21 -33.59
C TRP A 8 -5.56 0.41 -33.70
N ASP A 9 -5.13 1.45 -34.42
CA ASP A 9 -3.72 1.85 -34.53
C ASP A 9 -3.31 2.66 -33.30
N VAL A 10 -2.68 1.98 -32.33
CA VAL A 10 -2.15 2.57 -31.09
C VAL A 10 -1.00 3.56 -31.31
N ARG A 11 -0.49 3.71 -32.55
CA ARG A 11 0.63 4.61 -32.85
C ARG A 11 0.23 6.09 -32.96
N ASN A 12 -1.08 6.38 -32.98
CA ASN A 12 -1.63 7.74 -33.10
C ASN A 12 -2.43 8.20 -31.87
N ALA A 13 -2.26 7.53 -30.72
CA ALA A 13 -2.87 8.00 -29.48
C ALA A 13 -2.28 9.37 -29.11
N VAL A 14 -3.13 10.40 -29.09
CA VAL A 14 -2.77 11.74 -28.62
C VAL A 14 -2.41 11.61 -27.13
N PRO A 15 -1.23 12.07 -26.68
CA PRO A 15 -0.90 12.07 -25.26
C PRO A 15 -1.94 12.90 -24.52
N LEU A 16 -2.58 12.31 -23.51
CA LEU A 16 -3.39 13.08 -22.57
C LEU A 16 -2.46 14.12 -21.93
N LYS A 17 -2.76 15.41 -22.16
CA LYS A 17 -2.03 16.49 -21.51
C LYS A 17 -2.22 16.33 -20.01
N ASP A 18 -1.12 16.26 -19.28
CA ASP A 18 -1.12 16.25 -17.83
C ASP A 18 -1.59 17.62 -17.31
N VAL A 19 -2.76 17.66 -16.68
CA VAL A 19 -3.41 18.90 -16.21
C VAL A 19 -2.99 19.24 -14.77
N ARG A 20 -1.96 18.60 -14.20
CA ARG A 20 -1.65 18.70 -12.76
C ARG A 20 -0.29 19.31 -12.42
N SER A 21 0.25 20.18 -13.28
CA SER A 21 1.45 20.97 -12.97
C SER A 21 1.12 22.25 -12.21
N GLU A 22 0.65 22.14 -10.97
CA GLU A 22 0.79 23.24 -10.00
C GLU A 22 1.48 22.67 -8.75
N GLU A 23 2.62 23.28 -8.43
CA GLU A 23 3.59 22.88 -7.42
C GLU A 23 2.91 22.75 -6.05
N ARG A 24 2.75 21.51 -5.57
CA ARG A 24 2.45 21.23 -4.16
C ARG A 24 3.74 21.30 -3.37
N GLY A 25 3.76 22.20 -2.40
CA GLY A 25 4.93 22.53 -1.60
C GLY A 25 5.31 21.44 -0.60
N SER A 26 6.58 21.04 -0.70
CA SER A 26 7.42 20.35 0.27
C SER A 26 7.29 18.83 0.44
N THR A 27 8.49 18.21 0.49
CA THR A 27 8.88 16.88 0.99
C THR A 27 8.50 15.65 0.17
N VAL A 28 9.55 14.97 -0.34
CA VAL A 28 9.52 13.72 -1.12
C VAL A 28 8.97 13.85 -2.53
N ASP A 29 9.86 13.85 -3.51
CA ASP A 29 9.46 13.87 -4.91
C ASP A 29 9.43 12.44 -5.46
N PHE A 30 8.33 11.74 -5.17
CA PHE A 30 8.09 10.38 -5.67
C PHE A 30 8.18 10.30 -7.19
N ARG A 31 7.79 11.37 -7.93
CA ARG A 31 7.99 11.41 -9.39
C ARG A 31 9.47 11.44 -9.73
N LYS A 32 10.29 12.27 -9.07
CA LYS A 32 11.75 12.22 -9.26
C LYS A 32 12.35 10.86 -8.91
N LEU A 33 11.84 10.16 -7.89
CA LEU A 33 12.29 8.79 -7.60
C LEU A 33 12.08 7.89 -8.82
N LEU A 34 10.90 7.93 -9.43
CA LEU A 34 10.56 7.16 -10.63
C LEU A 34 11.32 7.63 -11.88
N ASP A 35 11.49 8.94 -12.06
CA ASP A 35 12.15 9.52 -13.25
C ASP A 35 13.67 9.30 -13.25
N ASN A 36 14.29 9.29 -12.06
CA ASN A 36 15.75 9.18 -11.91
C ASN A 36 16.25 7.73 -11.87
N ASN A 37 15.35 6.74 -11.73
CA ASN A 37 15.73 5.34 -11.55
C ASN A 37 15.00 4.46 -12.55
N GLU A 38 15.74 3.61 -13.26
CA GLU A 38 15.14 2.59 -14.14
C GLU A 38 14.32 1.57 -13.34
N PHE A 39 14.78 1.25 -12.12
CA PHE A 39 14.11 0.35 -11.19
C PHE A 39 14.07 0.98 -9.80
N VAL A 40 12.90 0.90 -9.16
CA VAL A 40 12.74 1.23 -7.74
C VAL A 40 12.55 -0.09 -6.98
N PHE A 41 13.46 -0.37 -6.05
CA PHE A 41 13.40 -1.57 -5.23
C PHE A 41 12.54 -1.31 -4.00
N LEU A 42 11.50 -2.13 -3.84
CA LEU A 42 10.70 -2.20 -2.62
C LEU A 42 11.37 -3.17 -1.64
N ASP A 43 10.91 -3.21 -0.40
CA ASP A 43 11.36 -4.19 0.58
C ASP A 43 10.74 -5.59 0.37
N GLY A 44 11.01 -6.49 1.31
CA GLY A 44 10.53 -7.87 1.29
C GLY A 44 9.38 -8.11 2.28
N GLY A 45 8.97 -9.38 2.41
CA GLY A 45 7.90 -9.76 3.33
C GLY A 45 8.30 -9.60 4.80
N MET A 46 7.72 -8.62 5.49
CA MET A 46 7.88 -8.42 6.94
C MET A 46 7.49 -9.68 7.73
N GLY A 47 6.31 -10.24 7.43
CA GLY A 47 5.80 -11.46 8.06
C GLY A 47 6.74 -12.67 7.87
N THR A 48 7.26 -12.87 6.66
CA THR A 48 8.24 -13.94 6.38
C THR A 48 9.55 -13.72 7.15
N THR A 49 9.99 -12.46 7.24
CA THR A 49 11.22 -12.11 7.97
C THR A 49 11.08 -12.36 9.47
N PHE A 50 9.89 -12.13 10.05
CA PHE A 50 9.62 -12.52 11.44
C PHE A 50 9.80 -14.04 11.64
N LEU A 51 9.25 -14.86 10.74
CA LEU A 51 9.39 -16.31 10.81
C LEU A 51 10.85 -16.76 10.69
N ASP A 52 11.59 -16.22 9.72
CA ASP A 52 13.01 -16.56 9.48
C ASP A 52 13.91 -16.19 10.67
N LEU A 53 13.57 -15.09 11.37
CA LEU A 53 14.29 -14.64 12.55
C LEU A 53 13.78 -15.25 13.86
N GLY A 54 12.72 -16.08 13.81
CA GLY A 54 12.11 -16.68 15.00
C GLY A 54 11.47 -15.66 15.95
N VAL A 55 10.97 -14.54 15.41
CA VAL A 55 10.27 -13.50 16.18
C VAL A 55 8.86 -13.96 16.50
N GLU A 56 8.49 -13.93 17.78
CA GLU A 56 7.12 -14.21 18.22
C GLU A 56 6.25 -12.97 18.01
N THR A 57 5.37 -13.02 17.00
CA THR A 57 4.53 -11.88 16.61
C THR A 57 3.16 -11.85 17.29
N GLY A 58 2.72 -12.97 17.87
CA GLY A 58 1.32 -13.15 18.26
C GLY A 58 0.37 -13.09 17.05
N GLU A 59 -0.92 -12.85 17.33
CA GLU A 59 -1.97 -12.77 16.30
C GLU A 59 -1.99 -11.42 15.55
N ILE A 60 -1.42 -10.36 16.17
CA ILE A 60 -1.37 -8.99 15.63
C ILE A 60 0.09 -8.53 15.63
N PRO A 61 0.86 -8.83 14.56
CA PRO A 61 2.26 -8.45 14.45
C PRO A 61 2.52 -6.94 14.58
N GLU A 62 1.53 -6.11 14.27
CA GLU A 62 1.62 -4.65 14.34
C GLU A 62 1.82 -4.14 15.78
N LEU A 63 1.43 -4.91 16.81
CA LEU A 63 1.70 -4.55 18.21
C LEU A 63 3.19 -4.53 18.55
N LEU A 64 4.03 -5.24 17.78
CA LEU A 64 5.49 -5.16 17.92
C LEU A 64 6.02 -3.74 17.70
N ASN A 65 5.27 -2.86 17.02
CA ASN A 65 5.63 -1.46 16.88
C ASN A 65 5.80 -0.76 18.23
N LEU A 66 5.04 -1.20 19.23
CA LEU A 66 5.04 -0.66 20.59
C LEU A 66 5.92 -1.49 21.54
N THR A 67 5.88 -2.82 21.40
CA THR A 67 6.47 -3.73 22.38
C THR A 67 7.91 -4.15 22.05
N SER A 68 8.33 -4.07 20.79
CA SER A 68 9.67 -4.48 20.34
C SER A 68 10.21 -3.63 19.19
N PRO A 69 10.22 -2.28 19.31
CA PRO A 69 10.61 -1.38 18.23
C PRO A 69 12.03 -1.62 17.69
N GLU A 70 12.96 -2.10 18.52
CA GLU A 70 14.32 -2.45 18.11
C GLU A 70 14.38 -3.64 17.14
N VAL A 71 13.43 -4.57 17.23
CA VAL A 71 13.31 -5.69 16.27
C VAL A 71 12.89 -5.16 14.91
N LEU A 72 11.91 -4.25 14.87
CA LEU A 72 11.47 -3.62 13.63
C LEU A 72 12.59 -2.80 13.00
N GLU A 73 13.27 -1.97 13.79
CA GLU A 73 14.41 -1.17 13.30
C GLU A 73 15.51 -2.05 12.70
N LYS A 74 15.80 -3.20 13.31
CA LYS A 74 16.76 -4.18 12.78
C LYS A 74 16.31 -4.76 11.44
N ILE A 75 15.06 -5.17 11.32
CA ILE A 75 14.51 -5.74 10.08
C ILE A 75 14.51 -4.71 8.95
N HIS A 76 14.05 -3.48 9.22
CA HIS A 76 14.14 -2.39 8.25
C HIS A 76 15.58 -2.11 7.85
N GLY A 77 16.52 -2.14 8.80
CA GLY A 77 17.96 -2.05 8.52
C GLY A 77 18.46 -3.12 7.54
N MET A 78 17.98 -4.36 7.67
CA MET A 78 18.32 -5.44 6.73
C MET A 78 17.82 -5.14 5.30
N PHE A 79 16.61 -4.62 5.15
CA PHE A 79 16.06 -4.22 3.84
C PHE A 79 16.82 -3.02 3.24
N LEU A 80 17.19 -2.05 4.06
CA LEU A 80 18.04 -0.92 3.66
C LEU A 80 19.43 -1.39 3.22
N ASP A 81 20.01 -2.37 3.91
CA ASP A 81 21.29 -2.97 3.54
C ASP A 81 21.23 -3.75 2.23
N ALA A 82 20.09 -4.37 1.93
CA ALA A 82 19.82 -5.02 0.66
C ALA A 82 19.56 -4.05 -0.51
N GLY A 83 19.38 -2.76 -0.25
CA GLY A 83 19.19 -1.73 -1.28
C GLY A 83 17.74 -1.31 -1.52
N SER A 84 16.82 -1.60 -0.59
CA SER A 84 15.43 -1.16 -0.69
C SER A 84 15.35 0.37 -0.65
N MET A 85 14.59 0.95 -1.58
CA MET A 85 14.40 2.39 -1.76
C MET A 85 13.08 2.87 -1.17
N ILE A 86 12.06 1.99 -1.15
CA ILE A 86 10.80 2.19 -0.46
C ILE A 86 10.65 1.01 0.50
N LEU A 87 10.34 1.32 1.76
CA LEU A 87 10.13 0.33 2.80
C LEU A 87 8.74 0.51 3.39
N TYR A 88 8.10 -0.60 3.73
CA TYR A 88 6.75 -0.64 4.25
C TYR A 88 6.81 -0.64 5.77
N SER A 89 6.04 0.24 6.42
CA SER A 89 5.90 0.18 7.87
C SER A 89 5.19 -1.11 8.29
N ASN A 90 5.46 -1.63 9.49
CA ASN A 90 4.73 -2.78 10.03
C ASN A 90 3.31 -2.39 10.46
N THR A 91 2.45 -2.06 9.49
CA THR A 91 1.10 -1.51 9.70
C THR A 91 0.04 -2.17 8.85
N PHE A 92 0.40 -3.18 8.05
CA PHE A 92 -0.48 -3.93 7.15
C PHE A 92 -1.90 -4.15 7.69
N GLY A 93 -2.02 -4.72 8.89
CA GLY A 93 -3.29 -5.05 9.53
C GLY A 93 -3.80 -4.04 10.56
N ALA A 94 -3.13 -2.90 10.76
CA ALA A 94 -3.41 -1.96 11.85
C ALA A 94 -4.70 -1.15 11.60
N ASN A 95 -5.86 -1.78 11.78
CA ASN A 95 -7.17 -1.16 11.70
C ASN A 95 -7.98 -1.37 12.99
N ARG A 96 -9.04 -0.57 13.19
CA ARG A 96 -9.82 -0.59 14.43
C ARG A 96 -10.44 -1.96 14.77
N TYR A 97 -10.78 -2.78 13.78
CA TYR A 97 -11.36 -4.11 14.03
C TYR A 97 -10.31 -5.05 14.58
N LYS A 98 -9.09 -5.03 14.04
CA LYS A 98 -7.99 -5.85 14.57
C LYS A 98 -7.54 -5.38 15.95
N LEU A 99 -7.64 -4.08 16.24
CA LEU A 99 -7.10 -3.49 17.48
C LEU A 99 -8.10 -3.42 18.64
N GLU A 100 -9.39 -3.72 18.43
CA GLU A 100 -10.49 -3.51 19.39
C GLU A 100 -10.18 -4.02 20.82
N ASP A 101 -9.64 -5.23 20.95
CA ASP A 101 -9.37 -5.87 22.24
C ASP A 101 -7.92 -5.71 22.74
N THR A 102 -7.12 -4.91 22.05
CA THR A 102 -5.69 -4.74 22.38
C THR A 102 -5.42 -3.66 23.42
N GLY A 103 -6.39 -2.75 23.62
CA GLY A 103 -6.22 -1.54 24.43
C GLY A 103 -5.39 -0.44 23.76
N HIS A 104 -5.04 -0.60 22.49
CA HIS A 104 -4.30 0.38 21.69
C HIS A 104 -5.14 0.95 20.54
N THR A 105 -4.90 2.21 20.22
CA THR A 105 -5.58 2.90 19.12
C THR A 105 -4.84 2.71 17.79
N VAL A 106 -5.53 2.95 16.68
CA VAL A 106 -4.92 2.95 15.33
C VAL A 106 -3.79 3.99 15.25
N ASP A 107 -3.99 5.19 15.83
CA ASP A 107 -2.99 6.27 15.85
C ASP A 107 -1.69 5.86 16.57
N GLU A 108 -1.81 5.18 17.72
CA GLU A 108 -0.64 4.70 18.47
C GLU A 108 0.15 3.64 17.69
N VAL A 109 -0.54 2.63 17.16
CA VAL A 109 0.12 1.49 16.50
C VAL A 109 0.72 1.89 15.15
N VAL A 110 -0.03 2.64 14.33
CA VAL A 110 0.42 3.11 13.01
C VAL A 110 1.51 4.17 13.16
N GLY A 111 1.32 5.13 14.05
CA GLY A 111 2.32 6.18 14.31
C GLY A 111 3.65 5.60 14.79
N ALA A 112 3.61 4.62 15.70
CA ALA A 112 4.81 3.91 16.14
C ALA A 112 5.49 3.14 15.00
N GLY A 113 4.73 2.45 14.15
CA GLY A 113 5.28 1.71 13.00
C GLY A 113 6.06 2.60 12.03
N ILE A 114 5.48 3.76 11.67
CA ILE A 114 6.16 4.75 10.80
C ILE A 114 7.37 5.34 11.51
N ALA A 115 7.26 5.68 12.79
CA ALA A 115 8.38 6.22 13.57
C ALA A 115 9.55 5.24 13.66
N ASN A 116 9.28 3.95 13.86
CA ASN A 116 10.30 2.90 13.89
C ASN A 116 11.04 2.80 12.55
N LEU A 117 10.29 2.81 11.44
CA LEU A 117 10.87 2.79 10.10
C LEU A 117 11.73 4.04 9.82
N LYS A 118 11.22 5.24 10.12
CA LYS A 118 11.97 6.49 9.91
C LYS A 118 13.26 6.53 10.73
N ARG A 119 13.26 6.03 11.97
CA ARG A 119 14.49 5.90 12.78
C ARG A 119 15.48 4.92 12.16
N ALA A 120 15.02 3.81 11.57
CA ALA A 120 15.89 2.86 10.89
C ALA A 120 16.56 3.50 9.66
N ILE A 121 15.80 4.25 8.86
CA ILE A 121 16.32 5.00 7.71
C ILE A 121 17.37 6.02 8.17
N GLU A 122 17.04 6.85 9.17
CA GLU A 122 17.97 7.85 9.72
C GLU A 122 19.28 7.22 10.21
N LYS A 123 19.20 6.14 11.00
CA LYS A 123 20.37 5.42 11.54
C LYS A 123 21.24 4.79 10.45
N SER A 124 20.63 4.35 9.35
CA SER A 124 21.36 3.74 8.22
C SER A 124 22.18 4.76 7.42
N GLY A 125 21.79 6.04 7.46
CA GLY A 125 22.38 7.10 6.62
C GLY A 125 22.08 6.93 5.12
N LYS A 126 21.15 6.05 4.75
CA LYS A 126 20.74 5.81 3.37
C LYS A 126 19.51 6.66 3.01
N GLU A 127 19.38 6.98 1.72
CA GLU A 127 18.17 7.58 1.19
C GLU A 127 17.14 6.49 0.88
N ALA A 128 16.02 6.52 1.59
CA ALA A 128 14.89 5.63 1.36
C ALA A 128 13.60 6.31 1.85
N TYR A 129 12.45 5.78 1.42
CA TYR A 129 11.13 6.29 1.74
C TYR A 129 10.39 5.35 2.69
N ALA A 130 9.73 5.92 3.68
CA ALA A 130 8.86 5.19 4.60
C ALA A 130 7.41 5.22 4.10
N ALA A 131 6.91 4.08 3.62
CA ALA A 131 5.51 3.92 3.21
C ALA A 131 4.62 3.55 4.40
N LEU A 132 3.45 4.17 4.49
CA LEU A 132 2.33 3.62 5.24
C LEU A 132 1.84 2.39 4.49
N ASP A 133 1.94 1.22 5.11
CA ASP A 133 1.42 -0.03 4.58
C ASP A 133 -0.01 -0.28 5.06
N VAL A 134 -0.93 -0.50 4.13
CA VAL A 134 -2.36 -0.68 4.34
C VAL A 134 -2.84 -1.94 3.62
N GLY A 135 -3.13 -2.98 4.40
CA GLY A 135 -3.76 -4.21 3.93
C GLY A 135 -5.29 -4.18 3.99
N PRO A 136 -5.96 -5.30 3.64
CA PRO A 136 -7.40 -5.43 3.74
C PRO A 136 -7.88 -5.40 5.21
N LEU A 137 -9.13 -4.98 5.42
CA LEU A 137 -9.73 -4.83 6.74
C LEU A 137 -10.06 -6.17 7.42
N GLY A 138 -9.99 -7.28 6.66
CA GLY A 138 -10.26 -8.62 7.17
C GLY A 138 -11.75 -8.97 7.26
N ARG A 139 -12.62 -8.14 6.67
CA ARG A 139 -14.08 -8.37 6.57
C ARG A 139 -14.50 -8.35 5.10
N LEU A 140 -15.55 -9.11 4.77
CA LEU A 140 -16.10 -9.14 3.42
C LEU A 140 -17.01 -7.94 3.18
N MET A 141 -16.84 -7.29 2.03
CA MET A 141 -17.71 -6.20 1.57
C MET A 141 -19.12 -6.71 1.27
N GLU A 142 -20.13 -5.85 1.43
CA GLU A 142 -21.49 -6.14 0.94
C GLU A 142 -21.50 -6.38 -0.59
N PRO A 143 -22.32 -7.33 -1.10
CA PRO A 143 -23.25 -8.20 -0.36
C PRO A 143 -22.61 -9.53 0.11
N GLY A 144 -21.30 -9.71 -0.04
CA GLY A 144 -20.59 -10.94 0.37
C GLY A 144 -20.35 -11.05 1.88
N GLY A 145 -20.37 -9.91 2.58
CA GLY A 145 -20.37 -9.80 4.03
C GLY A 145 -21.22 -8.62 4.49
N ASP A 146 -20.82 -8.03 5.61
CA ASP A 146 -21.55 -6.99 6.33
C ASP A 146 -20.84 -5.63 6.34
N LEU A 147 -19.69 -5.52 5.68
CA LEU A 147 -18.95 -4.27 5.60
C LEU A 147 -19.45 -3.41 4.42
N SER A 148 -20.09 -2.30 4.73
CA SER A 148 -20.52 -1.32 3.73
C SER A 148 -19.34 -0.55 3.13
N PHE A 149 -19.54 0.07 1.96
CA PHE A 149 -18.52 0.89 1.32
C PHE A 149 -18.12 2.10 2.17
N GLU A 150 -19.10 2.77 2.76
CA GLU A 150 -18.94 3.94 3.61
C GLU A 150 -18.19 3.59 4.90
N GLU A 151 -18.52 2.45 5.52
CA GLU A 151 -17.81 1.99 6.72
C GLU A 151 -16.35 1.62 6.40
N ALA A 152 -16.11 0.91 5.28
CA ALA A 152 -14.74 0.63 4.83
C ALA A 152 -13.94 1.92 4.59
N TYR A 153 -14.54 2.89 3.90
CA TYR A 153 -13.94 4.21 3.67
C TYR A 153 -13.55 4.89 4.99
N ASP A 154 -14.46 4.92 5.98
CA ASP A 154 -14.21 5.59 7.26
C ASP A 154 -13.06 4.95 8.06
N VAL A 155 -12.94 3.62 7.99
CA VAL A 155 -11.84 2.87 8.62
C VAL A 155 -10.53 3.14 7.89
N PHE A 156 -10.49 3.08 6.56
CA PHE A 156 -9.28 3.43 5.82
C PHE A 156 -8.86 4.88 6.03
N ALA A 157 -9.83 5.80 6.13
CA ALA A 157 -9.54 7.22 6.37
C ALA A 157 -8.91 7.44 7.75
N GLU A 158 -9.29 6.66 8.77
CA GLU A 158 -8.62 6.66 10.07
C GLU A 158 -7.17 6.19 9.96
N ILE A 159 -6.91 5.09 9.27
CA ILE A 159 -5.55 4.56 9.06
C ILE A 159 -4.67 5.59 8.33
N VAL A 160 -5.20 6.21 7.27
CA VAL A 160 -4.49 7.24 6.50
C VAL A 160 -4.14 8.45 7.36
N ARG A 161 -5.06 8.91 8.22
CA ARG A 161 -4.81 10.03 9.14
C ARG A 161 -3.79 9.68 10.21
N ALA A 162 -3.83 8.46 10.75
CA ALA A 162 -2.82 7.95 11.67
C ALA A 162 -1.44 7.88 11.00
N GLY A 163 -1.40 7.54 9.71
CA GLY A 163 -0.17 7.47 8.92
C GLY A 163 0.34 8.79 8.35
N LYS A 164 -0.08 9.94 8.89
CA LYS A 164 0.27 11.30 8.38
C LYS A 164 1.77 11.60 8.29
N ASP A 165 2.62 10.87 9.02
CA ASP A 165 4.07 11.07 8.98
C ASP A 165 4.79 10.19 7.94
N ALA A 166 4.12 9.27 7.23
CA ALA A 166 4.72 8.51 6.13
C ALA A 166 5.09 9.40 4.92
N ASP A 167 5.95 8.91 4.03
CA ASP A 167 6.35 9.62 2.81
C ASP A 167 5.44 9.30 1.61
N LEU A 168 4.81 8.13 1.64
CA LEU A 168 3.84 7.64 0.66
C LEU A 168 2.89 6.63 1.32
N ILE A 169 1.83 6.26 0.61
CA ILE A 169 0.85 5.27 1.05
C ILE A 169 0.90 4.09 0.07
N VAL A 170 0.98 2.88 0.61
CA VAL A 170 0.83 1.64 -0.15
C VAL A 170 -0.42 0.94 0.34
N ILE A 171 -1.38 0.76 -0.54
CA ILE A 171 -2.55 -0.08 -0.31
C ILE A 171 -2.27 -1.40 -1.02
N GLU A 172 -2.08 -2.49 -0.29
CA GLU A 172 -1.65 -3.75 -0.87
C GLU A 172 -2.50 -4.96 -0.49
N THR A 173 -2.32 -6.05 -1.24
CA THR A 173 -2.95 -7.35 -1.01
C THR A 173 -4.49 -7.31 -1.01
N MET A 174 -5.10 -6.29 -1.61
CA MET A 174 -6.56 -6.25 -1.73
C MET A 174 -7.03 -7.35 -2.68
N THR A 175 -8.07 -8.06 -2.29
CA THR A 175 -8.70 -9.13 -3.10
C THR A 175 -10.12 -8.78 -3.55
N ASP A 176 -10.63 -7.63 -3.10
CA ASP A 176 -11.88 -7.01 -3.52
C ASP A 176 -11.60 -5.62 -4.14
N LEU A 177 -12.08 -5.41 -5.37
CA LEU A 177 -11.90 -4.12 -6.05
C LEU A 177 -12.72 -3.01 -5.36
N THR A 178 -13.87 -3.33 -4.79
CA THR A 178 -14.72 -2.40 -4.04
C THR A 178 -14.02 -1.92 -2.77
N GLU A 179 -13.41 -2.84 -2.01
CA GLU A 179 -12.60 -2.50 -0.84
C GLU A 179 -11.39 -1.63 -1.23
N MET A 180 -10.65 -2.02 -2.28
CA MET A 180 -9.54 -1.21 -2.82
C MET A 180 -9.99 0.21 -3.22
N ARG A 181 -11.18 0.35 -3.81
CA ARG A 181 -11.72 1.67 -4.19
C ARG A 181 -12.05 2.52 -2.96
N ALA A 182 -12.61 1.94 -1.90
CA ALA A 182 -12.84 2.64 -0.64
C ALA A 182 -11.51 3.11 -0.03
N ALA A 183 -10.50 2.23 0.01
CA ALA A 183 -9.17 2.56 0.52
C ALA A 183 -8.50 3.68 -0.28
N LEU A 184 -8.51 3.60 -1.62
CA LEU A 184 -7.90 4.61 -2.48
C LEU A 184 -8.60 5.97 -2.34
N LEU A 185 -9.94 5.99 -2.33
CA LEU A 185 -10.68 7.25 -2.12
C LEU A 185 -10.38 7.85 -0.74
N ALA A 186 -10.37 7.04 0.31
CA ALA A 186 -9.99 7.47 1.64
C ALA A 186 -8.59 8.09 1.66
N ALA A 187 -7.61 7.45 0.99
CA ALA A 187 -6.26 7.97 0.86
C ALA A 187 -6.18 9.30 0.10
N LYS A 188 -6.82 9.40 -1.08
CA LYS A 188 -6.77 10.63 -1.90
C LYS A 188 -7.51 11.82 -1.28
N GLU A 189 -8.51 11.57 -0.43
CA GLU A 189 -9.31 12.62 0.21
C GLU A 189 -8.78 13.05 1.59
N ASN A 190 -7.95 12.22 2.24
CA ASN A 190 -7.41 12.49 3.58
C ASN A 190 -5.89 12.68 3.60
N SER A 191 -5.22 12.61 2.45
CA SER A 191 -3.78 12.83 2.32
C SER A 191 -3.42 13.40 0.94
N ASP A 192 -2.33 14.15 0.88
CA ASP A 192 -1.71 14.65 -0.35
C ASP A 192 -0.56 13.75 -0.85
N LYS A 193 -0.27 12.66 -0.15
CA LYS A 193 0.81 11.73 -0.46
C LYS A 193 0.57 10.94 -1.76
N PRO A 194 1.65 10.49 -2.42
CA PRO A 194 1.56 9.49 -3.47
C PRO A 194 0.93 8.20 -2.95
N VAL A 195 0.07 7.57 -3.76
CA VAL A 195 -0.58 6.31 -3.40
C VAL A 195 -0.25 5.22 -4.41
N MET A 196 0.38 4.15 -3.93
CA MET A 196 0.60 2.92 -4.68
C MET A 196 -0.50 1.92 -4.33
N CYS A 197 -1.05 1.24 -5.33
CA CYS A 197 -2.11 0.26 -5.12
C CYS A 197 -1.74 -1.10 -5.74
N THR A 198 -1.75 -2.16 -4.95
CA THR A 198 -1.58 -3.52 -5.45
C THR A 198 -2.75 -4.41 -5.06
N MET A 199 -3.09 -5.33 -5.95
CA MET A 199 -4.09 -6.38 -5.67
C MET A 199 -3.46 -7.75 -5.83
N SER A 200 -4.03 -8.72 -5.13
CA SER A 200 -3.58 -10.11 -5.18
C SER A 200 -4.50 -10.95 -6.08
N PHE A 201 -3.91 -11.77 -6.96
CA PHE A 201 -4.62 -12.56 -7.96
C PHE A 201 -4.30 -14.05 -7.82
N GLU A 202 -5.32 -14.88 -8.03
CA GLU A 202 -5.17 -16.34 -8.10
C GLU A 202 -4.57 -16.77 -9.45
N LEU A 203 -4.21 -18.06 -9.57
CA LEU A 203 -3.68 -18.67 -10.80
C LEU A 203 -4.55 -18.47 -12.04
N ASN A 204 -5.87 -18.27 -11.85
CA ASN A 204 -6.82 -18.01 -12.92
C ASN A 204 -6.77 -16.54 -13.45
N GLY A 205 -5.89 -15.70 -12.91
CA GLY A 205 -5.76 -14.29 -13.26
C GLY A 205 -6.89 -13.40 -12.73
N ARG A 206 -7.61 -13.86 -11.69
CA ARG A 206 -8.67 -13.11 -11.02
C ARG A 206 -8.40 -12.98 -9.53
N THR A 207 -8.88 -11.90 -8.94
CA THR A 207 -8.92 -11.77 -7.48
C THR A 207 -9.96 -12.74 -6.89
N PHE A 208 -9.96 -12.92 -5.57
CA PHE A 208 -10.95 -13.73 -4.85
C PHE A 208 -12.41 -13.37 -5.22
N THR A 209 -12.68 -12.09 -5.44
CA THR A 209 -14.00 -11.56 -5.83
C THR A 209 -14.22 -11.49 -7.34
N GLY A 210 -13.30 -12.05 -8.13
CA GLY A 210 -13.43 -12.20 -9.57
C GLY A 210 -12.96 -11.02 -10.42
N CYS A 211 -12.33 -9.99 -9.83
CA CYS A 211 -11.77 -8.85 -10.55
C CYS A 211 -10.63 -9.31 -11.47
N SER A 212 -10.55 -8.76 -12.69
CA SER A 212 -9.44 -9.02 -13.62
C SER A 212 -8.38 -7.91 -13.54
N CYS A 213 -7.13 -8.20 -13.91
CA CYS A 213 -6.06 -7.20 -13.93
C CYS A 213 -6.42 -5.97 -14.78
N SER A 214 -7.14 -6.15 -15.89
CA SER A 214 -7.59 -5.04 -16.74
C SER A 214 -8.61 -4.13 -16.05
N ALA A 215 -9.53 -4.71 -15.28
CA ALA A 215 -10.53 -3.97 -14.53
C ALA A 215 -9.89 -3.19 -13.37
N MET A 216 -8.93 -3.81 -12.68
CA MET A 216 -8.09 -3.14 -11.69
C MET A 216 -7.37 -1.94 -12.33
N ALA A 217 -6.61 -2.16 -13.41
CA ALA A 217 -5.78 -1.13 -14.01
C ALA A 217 -6.59 0.09 -14.45
N LEU A 218 -7.73 -0.12 -15.14
CA LEU A 218 -8.61 0.96 -15.56
C LEU A 218 -9.21 1.72 -14.38
N SER A 219 -9.68 1.00 -13.36
CA SER A 219 -10.36 1.59 -12.20
C SER A 219 -9.41 2.42 -11.35
N LEU A 220 -8.25 1.86 -10.99
CA LEU A 220 -7.30 2.52 -10.09
C LEU A 220 -6.59 3.70 -10.76
N THR A 221 -6.30 3.60 -12.06
CA THR A 221 -5.79 4.74 -12.84
C THR A 221 -6.82 5.88 -12.88
N ALA A 222 -8.09 5.57 -13.13
CA ALA A 222 -9.15 6.57 -13.19
C ALA A 222 -9.41 7.27 -11.85
N LEU A 223 -9.20 6.55 -10.73
CA LEU A 223 -9.31 7.09 -9.37
C LEU A 223 -8.07 7.87 -8.93
N GLY A 224 -6.97 7.84 -9.71
CA GLY A 224 -5.79 8.65 -9.47
C GLY A 224 -4.77 8.01 -8.52
N ALA A 225 -4.64 6.67 -8.54
CA ALA A 225 -3.46 6.01 -8.02
C ALA A 225 -2.19 6.49 -8.75
N ASP A 226 -1.10 6.69 -8.02
CA ASP A 226 0.17 7.16 -8.55
C ASP A 226 1.03 6.00 -9.09
N ALA A 227 0.83 4.79 -8.57
CA ALA A 227 1.31 3.54 -9.16
C ALA A 227 0.33 2.39 -8.91
N ILE A 228 0.31 1.40 -9.81
CA ILE A 228 -0.52 0.20 -9.69
C ILE A 228 0.30 -1.07 -9.93
N GLY A 229 -0.03 -2.16 -9.25
CA GLY A 229 0.72 -3.41 -9.38
C GLY A 229 0.02 -4.64 -8.80
N VAL A 230 0.78 -5.70 -8.62
CA VAL A 230 0.33 -6.98 -8.05
C VAL A 230 1.35 -7.47 -7.02
N ASN A 231 0.90 -8.17 -5.99
CA ASN A 231 1.76 -8.71 -4.93
C ASN A 231 1.22 -10.05 -4.39
N CYS A 232 2.00 -10.69 -3.49
CA CYS A 232 1.63 -11.81 -2.62
C CYS A 232 1.33 -13.18 -3.28
N SER A 233 0.16 -13.38 -3.89
CA SER A 233 -0.41 -14.73 -4.10
C SER A 233 0.44 -15.72 -4.90
N LEU A 234 1.25 -15.26 -5.83
CA LEU A 234 2.02 -16.11 -6.75
C LEU A 234 3.49 -15.65 -6.79
N GLY A 235 4.39 -16.63 -6.88
CA GLY A 235 5.80 -16.35 -7.19
C GLY A 235 6.00 -15.87 -8.64
N PRO A 236 7.18 -15.29 -8.95
CA PRO A 236 7.53 -14.85 -10.30
C PRO A 236 7.62 -15.99 -11.32
#